data_AF-G5JA16-F1
#
_entry.id   AF-G5JA16-F1
#
_cell.length_a   1.000
_cell.length_b   1.000
_cell.length_c   1.000
_cell.angle_alpha   90.00
_cell.angle_beta   90.00
_cell.angle_gamma   90.00
#
_symmetry.space_group_name_H-M   'P 1'
#
loop_
_entity.id
_entity.type
_entity.pdbx_description
1 polymer ?
#
loop_
_entity_poly.entity_id
_entity_poly.type
_entity_poly.pdbx_seq_one_letter_code
_entity_poly.pdbx_strand_id
1 'polypeptide(L)'
;MLMLLAVSIASILVISYVGYTSGKEVILDNIHGQITELRNSRARQVQSYFNYVKNHAITLAEDPTVIEAMKSFTDSFNQLENEEVTTSMTSEIWLFYEKYFIPRLQINVDGNPTVSRYFPEDKISRYLQYYYLVKNPYDLENKKLLDMAKDGSEYSKIHQKFNSFFRSITTRFDYNNLFLVDSETGNIVYSVHKDTGFATSLKSGHYSNSGAADLFETLQNNRERGAFDVIDFRAFRPSYGQPVAFIGSPIFQKSNLIGILLLQLPVDEINRIMTGNFQWKKDGLGKTGETILVGSDYFMRSQSRFLVEKPEQYFKELEKQNISERTIERIKANNSPILLQKITTNSIKKALDGEEGLDILD
;
A
#
# COMPACT_ATOMS: atom_id res chain seq x y z
N MET A 1 16.50 74.14 -10.26
CA MET A 1 15.92 73.12 -11.17
C MET A 1 16.50 71.73 -10.92
N LEU A 2 17.83 71.54 -10.99
CA LEU A 2 18.49 70.24 -10.72
C LEU A 2 18.16 69.62 -9.36
N MET A 3 18.09 70.43 -8.30
CA MET A 3 17.75 69.96 -6.95
C MET A 3 16.31 69.41 -6.87
N LEU A 4 15.34 70.05 -7.53
CA LEU A 4 13.95 69.56 -7.57
C LEU A 4 13.83 68.26 -8.36
N LEU A 5 14.58 68.13 -9.46
CA LEU A 5 14.66 66.90 -10.24
C LEU A 5 15.25 65.76 -9.40
N ALA A 6 16.37 66.00 -8.71
CA ALA A 6 17.01 65.00 -7.85
C ALA A 6 16.09 64.50 -6.73
N VAL A 7 15.35 65.40 -6.07
CA VAL A 7 14.37 65.04 -5.03
C VAL A 7 13.23 64.22 -5.62
N SER A 8 12.71 64.59 -6.78
CA SER A 8 11.62 63.83 -7.42
C SER A 8 12.05 62.41 -7.80
N ILE A 9 13.26 62.24 -8.36
CA ILE A 9 13.82 60.93 -8.70
C ILE A 9 14.04 60.11 -7.43
N ALA A 10 14.61 60.71 -6.38
CA ALA A 10 14.81 60.04 -5.09
C ALA A 10 13.47 59.57 -4.48
N SER A 11 12.43 60.41 -4.52
CA SER A 11 11.11 60.00 -4.02
C SER A 11 10.48 58.87 -4.83
N ILE A 12 10.63 58.88 -6.16
CA ILE A 12 10.13 57.80 -7.02
C ILE A 12 10.87 56.50 -6.73
N LEU A 13 12.19 56.55 -6.55
CA LEU A 13 12.99 55.38 -6.21
C LEU A 13 12.58 54.79 -4.85
N VAL A 14 12.36 55.62 -3.84
CA VAL A 14 11.90 55.18 -2.52
C VAL A 14 10.50 54.56 -2.61
N ILE A 15 9.54 55.23 -3.26
CA ILE A 15 8.18 54.70 -3.44
C ILE A 15 8.21 53.39 -4.24
N SER A 16 9.00 53.31 -5.31
CA SER A 16 9.14 52.10 -6.12
C SER A 16 9.75 50.96 -5.31
N TYR A 17 10.76 51.25 -4.49
CA TYR A 17 11.39 50.26 -3.63
C TYR A 17 10.44 49.75 -2.54
N VAL A 18 9.73 50.66 -1.85
CA VAL A 18 8.72 50.31 -0.84
C VAL A 18 7.56 49.55 -1.46
N GLY A 19 7.06 49.98 -2.63
CA GLY A 19 6.00 49.31 -3.35
C GLY A 19 6.41 47.91 -3.83
N TYR A 20 7.63 47.74 -4.32
CA TYR A 20 8.17 46.45 -4.74
C TYR A 20 8.34 45.50 -3.56
N THR A 21 8.93 45.97 -2.45
CA THR A 21 9.16 45.15 -1.25
C THR A 21 7.85 44.74 -0.58
N SER A 22 6.93 45.69 -0.36
CA SER A 22 5.60 45.40 0.21
C SER A 22 4.79 44.49 -0.70
N GLY A 23 4.81 44.73 -2.03
CA GLY A 23 4.12 43.89 -2.99
C GLY A 23 4.67 42.46 -3.01
N LYS A 24 6.00 42.30 -2.96
CA LYS A 24 6.65 40.99 -2.90
C LYS A 24 6.29 40.24 -1.61
N GLU A 25 6.32 40.91 -0.46
CA GLU A 25 5.99 40.33 0.84
C GLU A 25 4.55 39.82 0.87
N VAL A 26 3.58 40.65 0.46
CA VAL A 26 2.17 40.25 0.38
C VAL A 26 1.95 39.06 -0.57
N ILE A 27 2.64 39.00 -1.70
CA ILE A 27 2.53 37.86 -2.63
C ILE A 27 3.10 36.59 -1.99
N LEU A 28 4.27 36.69 -1.35
CA LEU A 28 4.88 35.54 -0.68
C LEU A 28 4.01 35.03 0.46
N ASP A 29 3.49 35.91 1.31
CA ASP A 29 2.59 35.53 2.41
C ASP A 29 1.32 34.85 1.91
N ASN A 30 0.75 35.33 0.80
CA ASN A 30 -0.41 34.67 0.18
C ASN A 30 -0.05 33.27 -0.36
N ILE A 31 1.10 33.12 -1.02
CA ILE A 31 1.56 31.81 -1.53
C ILE A 31 1.80 30.85 -0.35
N HIS A 32 2.45 31.33 0.70
CA HIS A 32 2.73 30.60 1.93
C HIS A 32 1.45 30.12 2.61
N GLY A 33 0.46 30.99 2.76
CA GLY A 33 -0.85 30.62 3.28
C GLY A 33 -1.52 29.54 2.41
N GLN A 34 -1.49 29.71 1.09
CA GLN A 34 -2.12 28.77 0.15
C GLN A 34 -1.51 27.36 0.24
N ILE A 35 -0.18 27.23 0.20
CA ILE A 35 0.48 25.92 0.26
C ILE A 35 0.33 25.26 1.64
N THR A 36 0.30 26.06 2.71
CA THR A 36 0.07 25.59 4.08
C THR A 36 -1.35 25.04 4.23
N GLU A 37 -2.36 25.77 3.75
CA GLU A 37 -3.74 25.30 3.75
C GLU A 37 -3.94 24.05 2.91
N LEU A 38 -3.28 23.97 1.74
CA LEU A 38 -3.33 22.77 0.93
C LEU A 38 -2.68 21.58 1.65
N ARG A 39 -1.48 21.74 2.23
CA ARG A 39 -0.81 20.70 3.03
C ARG A 39 -1.71 20.23 4.18
N ASN A 40 -2.30 21.16 4.93
CA ASN A 40 -3.19 20.86 6.05
C ASN A 40 -4.46 20.12 5.58
N SER A 41 -5.01 20.52 4.44
CA SER A 41 -6.14 19.85 3.81
C SER A 41 -5.79 18.41 3.40
N ARG A 42 -4.61 18.19 2.80
CA ARG A 42 -4.13 16.84 2.44
C ARG A 42 -3.91 15.98 3.68
N ALA A 43 -3.27 16.51 4.72
CA ALA A 43 -3.08 15.80 5.99
C ALA A 43 -4.43 15.35 6.60
N ARG A 44 -5.40 16.27 6.69
CA ARG A 44 -6.75 15.93 7.19
C ARG A 44 -7.46 14.88 6.34
N GLN A 45 -7.33 14.94 5.01
CA GLN A 45 -7.93 13.94 4.11
C GLN A 45 -7.30 12.55 4.29
N VAL A 46 -5.97 12.47 4.41
CA VAL A 46 -5.26 11.20 4.70
C VAL A 46 -5.68 10.64 6.05
N GLN A 47 -5.72 11.47 7.11
CA GLN A 47 -6.19 11.05 8.43
C GLN A 47 -7.65 10.56 8.40
N SER A 48 -8.51 11.27 7.65
CA SER A 48 -9.91 10.88 7.48
C SER A 48 -10.05 9.54 6.75
N TYR A 49 -9.23 9.30 5.73
CA TYR A 49 -9.17 8.04 5.02
C TYR A 49 -8.76 6.88 5.94
N PHE A 50 -7.69 7.03 6.72
CA PHE A 50 -7.28 5.99 7.68
C PHE A 50 -8.32 5.76 8.76
N ASN A 51 -8.99 6.81 9.26
CA ASN A 51 -10.10 6.66 10.20
C ASN A 51 -11.30 5.90 9.59
N TYR A 52 -11.62 6.17 8.33
CA TYR A 52 -12.66 5.45 7.59
C TYR A 52 -12.31 3.97 7.46
N VAL A 53 -11.11 3.68 6.97
CA VAL A 53 -10.61 2.32 6.77
C VAL A 53 -10.53 1.54 8.08
N LYS A 54 -10.10 2.19 9.17
CA LYS A 54 -10.14 1.65 10.55
C LYS A 54 -11.55 1.24 10.95
N ASN A 55 -12.50 2.16 10.89
CA ASN A 55 -13.86 1.88 11.32
C ASN A 55 -14.49 0.78 10.46
N HIS A 56 -14.16 0.73 9.17
CA HIS A 56 -14.62 -0.33 8.29
C HIS A 56 -14.00 -1.69 8.63
N ALA A 57 -12.69 -1.77 8.88
CA ALA A 57 -12.01 -3.01 9.28
C ALA A 57 -12.61 -3.59 10.58
N ILE A 58 -12.84 -2.74 11.58
CA ILE A 58 -13.49 -3.14 12.85
C ILE A 58 -14.91 -3.65 12.57
N THR A 59 -15.71 -2.89 11.82
CA THR A 59 -17.09 -3.25 11.50
C THR A 59 -17.17 -4.59 10.76
N LEU A 60 -16.28 -4.82 9.79
CA LEU A 60 -16.20 -6.09 9.07
C LEU A 60 -15.80 -7.25 9.97
N ALA A 61 -14.86 -7.06 10.89
CA ALA A 61 -14.45 -8.12 11.81
C ALA A 61 -15.56 -8.51 12.82
N GLU A 62 -16.51 -7.63 13.07
CA GLU A 62 -17.69 -7.87 13.91
C GLU A 62 -18.91 -8.35 13.11
N ASP A 63 -18.85 -8.32 11.78
CA ASP A 63 -19.96 -8.71 10.92
C ASP A 63 -20.27 -10.22 11.03
N PRO A 64 -21.53 -10.63 11.26
CA PRO A 64 -21.89 -12.03 11.42
C PRO A 64 -21.55 -12.92 10.21
N THR A 65 -21.58 -12.36 8.99
CA THR A 65 -21.23 -13.09 7.75
C THR A 65 -19.73 -13.31 7.68
N VAL A 66 -18.92 -12.33 8.10
CA VAL A 66 -17.45 -12.48 8.20
C VAL A 66 -17.07 -13.49 9.28
N ILE A 67 -17.75 -13.47 10.43
CA ILE A 67 -17.54 -14.46 11.51
C ILE A 67 -17.90 -15.87 11.03
N GLU A 68 -19.04 -16.02 10.32
CA GLU A 68 -19.44 -17.30 9.73
C GLU A 68 -18.42 -17.78 8.69
N ALA A 69 -17.98 -16.89 7.79
CA ALA A 69 -16.99 -17.21 6.78
C ALA A 69 -15.66 -17.63 7.40
N MET A 70 -15.15 -16.90 8.40
CA MET A 70 -13.91 -17.23 9.11
C MET A 70 -13.97 -18.66 9.67
N LYS A 71 -15.07 -19.00 10.34
CA LYS A 71 -15.28 -20.36 10.86
C LYS A 71 -15.35 -21.39 9.73
N SER A 72 -16.21 -21.18 8.73
CA SER A 72 -16.41 -22.14 7.64
C SER A 72 -15.15 -22.37 6.81
N PHE A 73 -14.36 -21.32 6.55
CA PHE A 73 -13.08 -21.45 5.86
C PHE A 73 -12.07 -22.21 6.71
N THR A 74 -11.98 -21.94 8.01
CA THR A 74 -11.07 -22.68 8.90
C THR A 74 -11.43 -24.17 8.95
N ASP A 75 -12.71 -24.49 9.17
CA ASP A 75 -13.20 -25.87 9.24
C ASP A 75 -12.94 -26.63 7.92
N SER A 76 -13.25 -26.01 6.77
CA SER A 76 -13.05 -26.64 5.46
C SER A 76 -11.59 -26.67 5.00
N PHE A 77 -10.76 -25.70 5.41
CA PHE A 77 -9.31 -25.69 5.15
C PHE A 77 -8.65 -26.88 5.84
N ASN A 78 -9.00 -27.13 7.11
CA ASN A 78 -8.45 -28.26 7.88
C ASN A 78 -8.86 -29.63 7.30
N GLN A 79 -10.04 -29.74 6.68
CA GLN A 79 -10.47 -30.99 6.03
C GLN A 79 -9.59 -31.39 4.84
N LEU A 80 -8.90 -30.43 4.22
CA LEU A 80 -7.98 -30.67 3.10
C LEU A 80 -6.72 -31.43 3.52
N GLU A 81 -6.48 -31.61 4.82
CA GLU A 81 -5.42 -32.50 5.30
C GLU A 81 -5.61 -33.94 4.80
N ASN A 82 -6.81 -34.36 4.40
CA ASN A 82 -7.05 -35.69 3.82
C ASN A 82 -6.88 -35.74 2.30
N GLU A 83 -6.77 -34.59 1.63
CA GLU A 83 -6.62 -34.54 0.18
C GLU A 83 -5.19 -34.94 -0.24
N GLU A 84 -5.08 -35.53 -1.44
CA GLU A 84 -3.80 -35.92 -2.01
C GLU A 84 -3.26 -34.83 -2.94
N VAL A 85 -1.96 -34.52 -2.81
CA VAL A 85 -1.25 -33.64 -3.75
C VAL A 85 -0.34 -34.49 -4.61
N THR A 86 -0.69 -34.61 -5.89
CA THR A 86 0.09 -35.42 -6.84
C THR A 86 1.41 -34.75 -7.23
N THR A 87 2.35 -35.54 -7.74
CA THR A 87 3.60 -35.03 -8.32
C THR A 87 3.36 -34.11 -9.51
N SER A 88 2.29 -34.36 -10.29
CA SER A 88 1.90 -33.48 -11.40
C SER A 88 1.48 -32.11 -10.90
N MET A 89 0.62 -32.04 -9.87
CA MET A 89 0.21 -30.77 -9.25
C MET A 89 1.44 -29.99 -8.75
N THR A 90 2.33 -30.66 -8.02
CA THR A 90 3.55 -30.06 -7.49
C THR A 90 4.44 -29.49 -8.60
N SER A 91 4.59 -30.23 -9.70
CA SER A 91 5.36 -29.79 -10.87
C SER A 91 4.73 -28.56 -11.55
N GLU A 92 3.41 -28.51 -11.68
CA GLU A 92 2.71 -27.37 -12.26
C GLU A 92 2.81 -26.10 -11.38
N ILE A 93 2.73 -26.26 -10.05
CA ILE A 93 2.97 -25.15 -9.11
C ILE A 93 4.43 -24.66 -9.25
N TRP A 94 5.39 -25.57 -9.33
CA TRP A 94 6.79 -25.20 -9.49
C TRP A 94 7.01 -24.36 -10.75
N LEU A 95 6.46 -24.80 -11.88
CA LEU A 95 6.50 -24.08 -13.15
C LEU A 95 5.82 -22.71 -13.05
N PHE A 96 4.72 -22.60 -12.28
CA PHE A 96 4.08 -21.31 -12.05
C PHE A 96 5.02 -20.33 -11.33
N TYR A 97 5.67 -20.79 -10.26
CA TYR A 97 6.62 -19.96 -9.53
C TYR A 97 7.80 -19.55 -10.41
N GLU A 98 8.37 -20.49 -11.15
CA GLU A 98 9.52 -20.27 -12.04
C GLU A 98 9.20 -19.27 -13.17
N LYS A 99 8.05 -19.43 -13.84
CA LYS A 99 7.73 -18.66 -15.05
C LYS A 99 7.05 -17.33 -14.77
N TYR A 100 6.26 -17.22 -13.70
CA TYR A 100 5.42 -16.05 -13.45
C TYR A 100 5.80 -15.29 -12.18
N PHE A 101 6.06 -15.99 -11.07
CA PHE A 101 6.30 -15.33 -9.79
C PHE A 101 7.71 -14.77 -9.66
N ILE A 102 8.72 -15.63 -9.85
CA ILE A 102 10.13 -15.26 -9.64
C ILE A 102 10.58 -14.12 -10.56
N PRO A 103 10.29 -14.11 -11.87
CA PRO A 103 10.71 -13.01 -12.75
C PRO A 103 10.12 -11.65 -12.34
N ARG A 104 8.85 -11.62 -11.93
CA ARG A 104 8.19 -10.40 -11.45
C ARG A 104 8.76 -9.96 -10.09
N LEU A 105 8.98 -10.91 -9.18
CA LEU A 105 9.53 -10.64 -7.86
C LEU A 105 10.96 -10.07 -7.94
N GLN A 106 11.79 -10.61 -8.84
CA GLN A 106 13.21 -10.25 -9.00
C GLN A 106 13.44 -8.76 -9.25
N ILE A 107 12.46 -8.08 -9.87
CA ILE A 107 12.50 -6.63 -10.09
C ILE A 107 12.60 -5.89 -8.74
N ASN A 108 11.83 -6.32 -7.75
CA ASN A 108 11.59 -5.56 -6.52
C ASN A 108 12.38 -6.07 -5.31
N VAL A 109 13.00 -7.23 -5.38
CA VAL A 109 13.80 -7.79 -4.28
C VAL A 109 15.29 -7.74 -4.56
N ASP A 110 16.10 -7.61 -3.51
CA ASP A 110 17.55 -7.73 -3.63
C ASP A 110 18.00 -9.20 -3.66
N GLY A 111 19.12 -9.45 -4.33
CA GLY A 111 19.63 -10.79 -4.58
C GLY A 111 18.89 -11.54 -5.69
N ASN A 112 19.07 -12.86 -5.71
CA ASN A 112 18.49 -13.76 -6.72
C ASN A 112 17.39 -14.61 -6.07
N PRO A 113 16.11 -14.23 -6.20
CA PRO A 113 15.02 -15.05 -5.69
C PRO A 113 15.00 -16.39 -6.44
N THR A 114 14.83 -17.49 -5.72
CA THR A 114 14.73 -18.84 -6.29
C THR A 114 13.39 -19.46 -5.95
N VAL A 115 12.91 -20.38 -6.79
CA VAL A 115 11.64 -21.09 -6.53
C VAL A 115 11.68 -21.80 -5.17
N SER A 116 12.76 -22.53 -4.86
CA SER A 116 12.92 -23.26 -3.60
C SER A 116 12.72 -22.42 -2.35
N ARG A 117 13.04 -21.12 -2.39
CA ARG A 117 12.91 -20.20 -1.25
C ARG A 117 11.49 -19.69 -1.02
N TYR A 118 10.60 -19.86 -1.99
CA TYR A 118 9.22 -19.36 -1.89
C TYR A 118 8.18 -20.47 -2.10
N PHE A 119 8.62 -21.65 -2.52
CA PHE A 119 7.75 -22.76 -2.81
C PHE A 119 7.00 -23.21 -1.55
N PRO A 120 5.67 -23.42 -1.62
CA PRO A 120 4.90 -23.87 -0.47
C PRO A 120 5.38 -25.25 0.00
N GLU A 121 5.70 -25.39 1.28
CA GLU A 121 6.11 -26.66 1.88
C GLU A 121 4.91 -27.52 2.27
N ASP A 122 3.86 -26.88 2.78
CA ASP A 122 2.66 -27.52 3.28
C ASP A 122 1.77 -28.08 2.16
N LYS A 123 1.11 -29.20 2.47
CA LYS A 123 0.25 -29.92 1.53
C LYS A 123 -1.01 -29.14 1.19
N ILE A 124 -1.67 -28.53 2.18
CA ILE A 124 -2.89 -27.75 1.98
C ILE A 124 -2.56 -26.50 1.16
N SER A 125 -1.43 -25.83 1.46
CA SER A 125 -0.94 -24.72 0.63
C SER A 125 -0.79 -25.13 -0.84
N ARG A 126 -0.16 -26.27 -1.12
CA ARG A 126 -0.01 -26.77 -2.50
C ARG A 126 -1.34 -27.08 -3.16
N TYR A 127 -2.24 -27.76 -2.46
CA TYR A 127 -3.56 -28.11 -2.98
C TYR A 127 -4.34 -26.87 -3.39
N LEU A 128 -4.46 -25.89 -2.48
CA LEU A 128 -5.21 -24.67 -2.73
C LEU A 128 -4.53 -23.76 -3.76
N GLN A 129 -3.21 -23.61 -3.72
CA GLN A 129 -2.50 -22.84 -4.75
C GLN A 129 -2.62 -23.48 -6.13
N TYR A 130 -2.64 -24.82 -6.24
CA TYR A 130 -2.89 -25.47 -7.52
C TYR A 130 -4.25 -25.06 -8.11
N TYR A 131 -5.33 -25.20 -7.35
CA TYR A 131 -6.67 -24.95 -7.86
C TYR A 131 -6.98 -23.44 -8.05
N TYR A 132 -6.49 -22.59 -7.16
CA TYR A 132 -6.84 -21.16 -7.15
C TYR A 132 -5.78 -20.23 -7.76
N LEU A 133 -4.53 -20.66 -7.89
CA LEU A 133 -3.49 -19.92 -8.64
C LEU A 133 -3.24 -20.54 -10.01
N VAL A 134 -2.92 -21.84 -10.07
CA VAL A 134 -2.39 -22.46 -11.28
C VAL A 134 -3.49 -22.83 -12.28
N LYS A 135 -4.52 -23.55 -11.85
CA LYS A 135 -5.67 -23.97 -12.67
C LYS A 135 -6.79 -22.93 -12.73
N ASN A 136 -6.57 -21.75 -12.14
CA ASN A 136 -7.50 -20.65 -12.24
C ASN A 136 -7.59 -20.19 -13.70
N PRO A 137 -8.79 -20.21 -14.33
CA PRO A 137 -8.94 -19.90 -15.75
C PRO A 137 -8.80 -18.40 -16.06
N TYR A 138 -8.80 -17.55 -15.03
CA TYR A 138 -8.60 -16.11 -15.18
C TYR A 138 -7.11 -15.76 -15.17
N ASP A 139 -6.79 -14.63 -15.80
CA ASP A 139 -5.43 -14.09 -15.80
C ASP A 139 -4.94 -13.74 -14.38
N LEU A 140 -3.65 -13.41 -14.26
CA LEU A 140 -3.00 -13.16 -12.98
C LEU A 140 -3.67 -12.06 -12.16
N GLU A 141 -4.20 -11.02 -12.80
CA GLU A 141 -4.79 -9.86 -12.11
C GLU A 141 -6.28 -10.10 -11.76
N ASN A 142 -6.92 -11.07 -12.41
CA ASN A 142 -8.35 -11.35 -12.31
C ASN A 142 -8.69 -12.68 -11.61
N LYS A 143 -7.73 -13.33 -10.93
CA LYS A 143 -7.94 -14.60 -10.22
C LYS A 143 -9.09 -14.60 -9.22
N LYS A 144 -9.40 -13.44 -8.63
CA LYS A 144 -10.55 -13.20 -7.74
C LYS A 144 -11.93 -13.53 -8.34
N LEU A 145 -12.04 -13.64 -9.67
CA LEU A 145 -13.28 -13.97 -10.36
C LEU A 145 -13.66 -15.45 -10.28
N LEU A 146 -12.73 -16.33 -9.91
CA LEU A 146 -13.05 -17.75 -9.72
C LEU A 146 -13.87 -17.95 -8.45
N ASP A 147 -15.16 -18.24 -8.58
CA ASP A 147 -16.03 -18.49 -7.43
C ASP A 147 -15.89 -19.90 -6.87
N MET A 148 -15.59 -20.92 -7.69
CA MET A 148 -15.49 -22.31 -7.23
C MET A 148 -14.48 -23.08 -8.07
N ALA A 149 -13.55 -23.78 -7.42
CA ALA A 149 -12.72 -24.76 -8.11
C ALA A 149 -13.50 -26.08 -8.29
N LYS A 150 -13.21 -26.81 -9.38
CA LYS A 150 -13.87 -28.10 -9.69
C LYS A 150 -13.10 -29.28 -9.07
N ASP A 151 -12.70 -29.13 -7.82
CA ASP A 151 -11.95 -30.12 -7.05
C ASP A 151 -12.86 -31.05 -6.23
N GLY A 152 -14.12 -30.66 -6.03
CA GLY A 152 -15.10 -31.43 -5.24
C GLY A 152 -15.00 -31.19 -3.73
N SER A 153 -14.07 -30.35 -3.29
CA SER A 153 -13.81 -30.09 -1.87
C SER A 153 -14.95 -29.29 -1.23
N GLU A 154 -15.13 -29.47 0.08
CA GLU A 154 -16.05 -28.62 0.85
C GLU A 154 -15.55 -27.17 0.85
N TYR A 155 -14.23 -26.97 0.88
CA TYR A 155 -13.60 -25.65 0.76
C TYR A 155 -14.08 -24.89 -0.47
N SER A 156 -14.15 -25.55 -1.64
CA SER A 156 -14.65 -24.92 -2.87
C SER A 156 -16.12 -24.50 -2.79
N LYS A 157 -16.97 -25.24 -2.07
CA LYS A 157 -18.37 -24.85 -1.85
C LYS A 157 -18.48 -23.64 -0.91
N ILE A 158 -17.69 -23.62 0.16
CA ILE A 158 -17.60 -22.46 1.07
C ILE A 158 -17.07 -21.25 0.33
N HIS A 159 -16.04 -21.44 -0.52
CA HIS A 159 -15.52 -20.39 -1.38
C HIS A 159 -16.60 -19.83 -2.30
N GLN A 160 -17.40 -20.67 -2.96
CA GLN A 160 -18.50 -20.23 -3.82
C GLN A 160 -19.53 -19.38 -3.05
N LYS A 161 -19.85 -19.77 -1.82
CA LYS A 161 -20.81 -19.06 -0.97
C LYS A 161 -20.35 -17.65 -0.62
N PHE A 162 -19.08 -17.47 -0.23
CA PHE A 162 -18.60 -16.21 0.34
C PHE A 162 -17.78 -15.33 -0.61
N ASN A 163 -17.19 -15.87 -1.68
CA ASN A 163 -16.25 -15.13 -2.51
C ASN A 163 -16.87 -13.91 -3.19
N SER A 164 -18.13 -14.01 -3.63
CA SER A 164 -18.85 -12.89 -4.24
C SER A 164 -19.05 -11.71 -3.28
N PHE A 165 -19.31 -12.00 -2.00
CA PHE A 165 -19.44 -11.00 -0.94
C PHE A 165 -18.11 -10.28 -0.68
N PHE A 166 -17.03 -11.02 -0.44
CA PHE A 166 -15.72 -10.42 -0.20
C PHE A 166 -15.16 -9.70 -1.43
N ARG A 167 -15.37 -10.23 -2.64
CA ARG A 167 -15.03 -9.54 -3.88
C ARG A 167 -15.81 -8.22 -4.02
N SER A 168 -17.08 -8.18 -3.62
CA SER A 168 -17.86 -6.94 -3.61
C SER A 168 -17.29 -5.91 -2.63
N ILE A 169 -16.84 -6.36 -1.44
CA ILE A 169 -16.15 -5.49 -0.48
C ILE A 169 -14.86 -4.93 -1.10
N THR A 170 -13.95 -5.78 -1.56
CA THR A 170 -12.67 -5.30 -2.12
C THR A 170 -12.86 -4.39 -3.33
N THR A 171 -13.89 -4.63 -4.15
CA THR A 171 -14.17 -3.80 -5.34
C THR A 171 -14.81 -2.46 -4.98
N ARG A 172 -15.72 -2.40 -4.01
CA ARG A 172 -16.45 -1.17 -3.66
C ARG A 172 -15.65 -0.23 -2.77
N PHE A 173 -14.78 -0.80 -1.95
CA PHE A 173 -13.93 -0.07 -1.00
C PHE A 173 -12.47 0.01 -1.45
N ASP A 174 -12.20 -0.49 -2.66
CA ASP A 174 -10.90 -0.44 -3.34
C ASP A 174 -9.75 -1.10 -2.55
N TYR A 175 -10.04 -2.13 -1.75
CA TYR A 175 -8.99 -2.90 -1.12
C TYR A 175 -8.29 -3.79 -2.15
N ASN A 176 -6.96 -3.73 -2.20
CA ASN A 176 -6.15 -4.57 -3.07
C ASN A 176 -6.40 -6.06 -2.79
N ASN A 177 -6.54 -6.40 -1.51
CA ASN A 177 -6.84 -7.75 -1.06
C ASN A 177 -7.49 -7.72 0.33
N LEU A 178 -8.20 -8.80 0.66
CA LEU A 178 -8.76 -9.08 1.98
C LEU A 178 -8.32 -10.49 2.35
N PHE A 179 -7.86 -10.67 3.58
CA PHE A 179 -7.41 -11.96 4.11
C PHE A 179 -8.21 -12.30 5.37
N LEU A 180 -8.56 -13.58 5.48
CA LEU A 180 -9.01 -14.17 6.74
C LEU A 180 -7.89 -15.09 7.21
N VAL A 181 -7.37 -14.81 8.40
CA VAL A 181 -6.23 -15.53 8.98
C VAL A 181 -6.68 -16.25 10.23
N ASP A 182 -6.45 -17.55 10.29
CA ASP A 182 -6.76 -18.36 11.46
C ASP A 182 -5.86 -17.95 12.65
N SER A 183 -6.47 -17.72 13.80
CA SER A 183 -5.76 -17.18 14.97
C SER A 183 -4.82 -18.20 15.63
N GLU A 184 -5.09 -19.50 15.50
CA GLU A 184 -4.29 -20.54 16.15
C GLU A 184 -3.05 -20.89 15.32
N THR A 185 -3.22 -21.09 14.01
CA THR A 185 -2.17 -21.52 13.09
C THR A 185 -1.46 -20.37 12.38
N GLY A 186 -2.10 -19.20 12.30
CA GLY A 186 -1.65 -18.10 11.44
C GLY A 186 -1.85 -18.36 9.95
N ASN A 187 -2.57 -19.43 9.56
CA ASN A 187 -2.82 -19.74 8.16
C ASN A 187 -3.78 -18.73 7.55
N ILE A 188 -3.43 -18.22 6.37
CA ILE A 188 -4.34 -17.46 5.51
C ILE A 188 -5.35 -18.45 4.92
N VAL A 189 -6.44 -18.70 5.63
CA VAL A 189 -7.48 -19.65 5.21
C VAL A 189 -8.32 -19.12 4.07
N TYR A 190 -8.31 -17.80 3.82
CA TYR A 190 -8.95 -17.19 2.66
C TYR A 190 -8.22 -15.89 2.27
N SER A 191 -8.12 -15.63 0.96
CA SER A 191 -7.82 -14.30 0.43
C SER A 191 -8.64 -14.02 -0.83
N VAL A 192 -8.91 -12.76 -1.19
CA VAL A 192 -9.71 -12.44 -2.39
C VAL A 192 -8.87 -12.53 -3.67
N HIS A 193 -7.74 -11.82 -3.71
CA HIS A 193 -6.93 -11.64 -4.92
C HIS A 193 -6.26 -12.94 -5.40
N LYS A 194 -5.99 -13.88 -4.49
CA LYS A 194 -5.22 -15.11 -4.72
C LYS A 194 -3.81 -14.82 -5.27
N ASP A 195 -2.88 -14.58 -4.35
CA ASP A 195 -1.44 -14.47 -4.61
C ASP A 195 -0.68 -15.67 -4.03
N THR A 196 0.66 -15.67 -4.12
CA THR A 196 1.50 -16.75 -3.56
C THR A 196 1.50 -16.82 -2.03
N GLY A 197 0.97 -15.82 -1.33
CA GLY A 197 0.74 -15.83 0.11
C GLY A 197 -0.54 -16.59 0.50
N PHE A 198 -1.47 -16.80 -0.44
CA PHE A 198 -2.68 -17.57 -0.17
C PHE A 198 -2.37 -18.99 0.34
N ALA A 199 -3.12 -19.41 1.37
CA ALA A 199 -2.98 -20.70 2.04
C ALA A 199 -1.63 -20.94 2.74
N THR A 200 -0.82 -19.90 2.97
CA THR A 200 0.43 -19.98 3.75
C THR A 200 0.22 -19.47 5.18
N SER A 201 1.19 -19.73 6.08
CA SER A 201 1.17 -19.21 7.45
C SER A 201 1.87 -17.87 7.57
N LEU A 202 1.32 -16.98 8.40
CA LEU A 202 1.95 -15.75 8.86
C LEU A 202 2.79 -15.97 10.14
N LYS A 203 2.62 -17.10 10.84
CA LYS A 203 3.45 -17.47 12.00
C LYS A 203 4.75 -18.17 11.59
N SER A 204 4.74 -18.88 10.46
CA SER A 204 5.85 -19.71 10.02
C SER A 204 6.03 -19.66 8.50
N GLY A 205 7.14 -20.20 8.00
CA GLY A 205 7.42 -20.25 6.56
C GLY A 205 7.86 -18.92 5.96
N HIS A 206 7.81 -18.83 4.63
CA HIS A 206 8.50 -17.82 3.82
C HIS A 206 8.00 -16.38 3.98
N TYR A 207 6.79 -16.20 4.51
CA TYR A 207 6.14 -14.89 4.67
C TYR A 207 5.95 -14.45 6.13
N SER A 208 6.51 -15.20 7.08
CA SER A 208 6.51 -14.90 8.52
C SER A 208 7.27 -13.62 8.90
N ASN A 209 8.13 -13.10 8.01
CA ASN A 209 8.78 -11.79 8.16
C ASN A 209 8.24 -10.82 7.10
N SER A 210 6.99 -10.40 7.29
CA SER A 210 6.29 -9.48 6.39
C SER A 210 5.39 -8.53 7.19
N GLY A 211 4.98 -7.42 6.59
CA GLY A 211 4.04 -6.50 7.25
C GLY A 211 2.71 -7.15 7.64
N ALA A 212 2.25 -8.15 6.88
CA ALA A 212 1.06 -8.92 7.25
C ALA A 212 1.29 -9.79 8.50
N ALA A 213 2.48 -10.39 8.63
CA ALA A 213 2.84 -11.20 9.78
C ALA A 213 2.99 -10.35 11.05
N ASP A 214 3.65 -9.20 10.96
CA ASP A 214 3.77 -8.24 12.08
C ASP A 214 2.38 -7.77 12.54
N LEU A 215 1.49 -7.43 11.61
CA LEU A 215 0.11 -7.03 11.92
C LEU A 215 -0.67 -8.16 12.62
N PHE A 216 -0.54 -9.37 12.08
CA PHE A 216 -1.16 -10.56 12.67
C PHE A 216 -0.64 -10.78 14.10
N GLU A 217 0.67 -10.68 14.34
CA GLU A 217 1.27 -10.84 15.66
C GLU A 217 0.78 -9.77 16.65
N THR A 218 0.76 -8.49 16.25
CA THR A 218 0.25 -7.40 17.10
C THR A 218 -1.20 -7.65 17.52
N LEU A 219 -2.08 -8.03 16.58
CA LEU A 219 -3.49 -8.26 16.85
C LEU A 219 -3.76 -9.58 17.58
N GLN A 220 -2.92 -10.59 17.41
CA GLN A 220 -2.98 -11.83 18.19
C GLN A 220 -2.72 -11.56 19.69
N ASN A 221 -1.86 -10.59 19.97
CA ASN A 221 -1.49 -10.15 21.32
C ASN A 221 -2.47 -9.11 21.90
N ASN A 222 -3.17 -8.35 21.04
CA ASN A 222 -4.22 -7.42 21.44
C ASN A 222 -5.62 -8.02 21.27
N ARG A 223 -6.09 -8.77 22.28
CA ARG A 223 -7.35 -9.53 22.24
C ARG A 223 -8.59 -8.75 22.66
N GLU A 224 -8.60 -7.43 22.45
CA GLU A 224 -9.76 -6.60 22.75
C GLU A 224 -10.72 -6.55 21.55
N ARG A 225 -12.03 -6.56 21.83
CA ARG A 225 -13.03 -6.29 20.79
C ARG A 225 -12.89 -4.85 20.31
N GLY A 226 -12.91 -4.66 19.00
CA GLY A 226 -12.68 -3.35 18.38
C GLY A 226 -11.21 -2.92 18.36
N ALA A 227 -10.27 -3.77 18.80
CA ALA A 227 -8.86 -3.54 18.55
C ALA A 227 -8.57 -3.47 17.06
N PHE A 228 -7.61 -2.66 16.67
CA PHE A 228 -7.13 -2.56 15.30
C PHE A 228 -5.66 -2.15 15.33
N ASP A 229 -4.97 -2.37 14.22
CA ASP A 229 -3.64 -1.82 14.00
C ASP A 229 -3.38 -1.61 12.51
N VAL A 230 -2.43 -0.73 12.19
CA VAL A 230 -2.03 -0.38 10.84
C VAL A 230 -0.53 -0.58 10.69
N ILE A 231 -0.14 -1.34 9.67
CA ILE A 231 1.26 -1.44 9.24
C ILE A 231 1.44 -0.56 8.01
N ASP A 232 2.36 0.39 8.13
CA ASP A 232 2.81 1.25 7.03
C ASP A 232 3.38 0.43 5.87
N PHE A 233 3.56 1.08 4.72
CA PHE A 233 4.11 0.50 3.51
C PHE A 233 5.39 -0.30 3.77
N ARG A 234 5.36 -1.57 3.39
CA ARG A 234 6.53 -2.46 3.34
C ARG A 234 6.48 -3.30 2.07
N ALA A 235 7.66 -3.69 1.58
CA ALA A 235 7.76 -4.62 0.47
C ALA A 235 7.06 -5.95 0.82
N PHE A 236 6.09 -6.36 0.00
CA PHE A 236 5.34 -7.58 0.24
C PHE A 236 5.55 -8.57 -0.90
N ARG A 237 6.27 -9.65 -0.59
CA ARG A 237 6.72 -10.64 -1.57
C ARG A 237 5.58 -11.31 -2.34
N PRO A 238 4.43 -11.66 -1.72
CA PRO A 238 3.29 -12.17 -2.47
C PRO A 238 2.77 -11.19 -3.54
N SER A 239 2.81 -9.88 -3.29
CA SER A 239 2.56 -8.84 -4.30
C SER A 239 3.83 -8.47 -5.08
N TYR A 240 4.62 -9.47 -5.46
CA TYR A 240 5.86 -9.31 -6.24
C TYR A 240 6.87 -8.33 -5.64
N GLY A 241 6.87 -8.13 -4.32
CA GLY A 241 7.77 -7.22 -3.62
C GLY A 241 7.37 -5.75 -3.69
N GLN A 242 6.20 -5.43 -4.26
CA GLN A 242 5.70 -4.06 -4.26
C GLN A 242 5.40 -3.58 -2.84
N PRO A 243 5.56 -2.28 -2.55
CA PRO A 243 5.16 -1.68 -1.29
C PRO A 243 3.65 -1.77 -1.08
N VAL A 244 3.23 -2.31 0.06
CA VAL A 244 1.82 -2.37 0.45
C VAL A 244 1.69 -2.04 1.93
N ALA A 245 0.57 -1.41 2.30
CA ALA A 245 0.19 -1.17 3.69
C ALA A 245 -0.97 -2.09 4.07
N PHE A 246 -1.08 -2.40 5.36
CA PHE A 246 -2.14 -3.24 5.89
C PHE A 246 -2.85 -2.58 7.06
N ILE A 247 -4.13 -2.88 7.19
CA ILE A 247 -4.88 -2.68 8.43
C ILE A 247 -5.55 -3.99 8.81
N GLY A 248 -5.76 -4.22 10.10
CA GLY A 248 -6.45 -5.41 10.55
C GLY A 248 -7.26 -5.21 11.82
N SER A 249 -8.12 -6.19 12.08
CA SER A 249 -8.94 -6.26 13.29
C SER A 249 -9.18 -7.74 13.66
N PRO A 250 -9.17 -8.10 14.95
CA PRO A 250 -9.45 -9.46 15.40
C PRO A 250 -10.93 -9.81 15.21
N ILE A 251 -11.18 -11.05 14.79
CA ILE A 251 -12.51 -11.62 14.57
C ILE A 251 -12.86 -12.52 15.77
N PHE A 252 -13.95 -12.18 16.46
CA PHE A 252 -14.39 -12.90 17.66
C PHE A 252 -15.72 -13.62 17.44
N GLN A 253 -15.76 -14.91 17.79
CA GLN A 253 -17.01 -15.61 18.04
C GLN A 253 -17.28 -15.64 19.55
N LYS A 254 -18.25 -14.85 20.02
CA LYS A 254 -18.44 -14.60 21.47
C LYS A 254 -17.12 -14.14 22.10
N SER A 255 -16.63 -14.74 23.18
CA SER A 255 -15.35 -14.35 23.79
C SER A 255 -14.12 -14.89 23.06
N ASN A 256 -14.28 -15.77 22.07
CA ASN A 256 -13.17 -16.52 21.51
C ASN A 256 -12.65 -15.82 20.26
N LEU A 257 -11.36 -15.48 20.26
CA LEU A 257 -10.66 -15.06 19.04
C LEU A 257 -10.61 -16.27 18.11
N ILE A 258 -11.21 -16.15 16.92
CA ILE A 258 -11.22 -17.24 15.93
C ILE A 258 -10.38 -16.90 14.69
N GLY A 259 -10.04 -15.63 14.49
CA GLY A 259 -9.20 -15.22 13.37
C GLY A 259 -8.89 -13.75 13.41
N ILE A 260 -8.15 -13.29 12.41
CA ILE A 260 -7.79 -11.89 12.21
C ILE A 260 -8.13 -11.53 10.76
N LEU A 261 -8.91 -10.46 10.59
CA LEU A 261 -9.18 -9.85 9.30
C LEU A 261 -8.01 -8.93 8.95
N LEU A 262 -7.41 -9.11 7.77
CA LEU A 262 -6.42 -8.16 7.22
C LEU A 262 -6.95 -7.57 5.91
N LEU A 263 -6.81 -6.26 5.74
CA LEU A 263 -7.10 -5.56 4.50
C LEU A 263 -5.81 -4.94 3.97
N GLN A 264 -5.47 -5.28 2.72
CA GLN A 264 -4.37 -4.64 2.01
C GLN A 264 -4.87 -3.35 1.38
N LEU A 265 -4.27 -2.23 1.79
CA LEU A 265 -4.74 -0.90 1.41
C LEU A 265 -4.32 -0.54 -0.02
N PRO A 266 -5.18 0.19 -0.77
CA PRO A 266 -4.81 0.77 -2.04
C PRO A 266 -3.80 1.90 -1.85
N VAL A 267 -2.69 1.82 -2.58
CA VAL A 267 -1.78 2.96 -2.78
C VAL A 267 -2.50 4.09 -3.51
N ASP A 268 -3.41 3.74 -4.42
CA ASP A 268 -4.06 4.66 -5.34
C ASP A 268 -4.93 5.69 -4.63
N GLU A 269 -5.60 5.34 -3.54
CA GLU A 269 -6.43 6.29 -2.79
C GLU A 269 -5.58 7.34 -2.06
N ILE A 270 -4.44 6.93 -1.47
CA ILE A 270 -3.47 7.86 -0.89
C ILE A 270 -2.89 8.76 -1.98
N ASN A 271 -2.54 8.20 -3.13
CA ASN A 271 -2.06 8.97 -4.28
C ASN A 271 -3.12 9.94 -4.79
N ARG A 272 -4.39 9.53 -4.87
CA ARG A 272 -5.50 10.38 -5.32
C ARG A 272 -5.66 11.57 -4.38
N ILE A 273 -5.58 11.36 -3.07
CA ILE A 273 -5.61 12.44 -2.08
C ILE A 273 -4.39 13.35 -2.29
N MET A 274 -3.18 12.80 -2.23
CA MET A 274 -1.93 13.56 -2.23
C MET A 274 -1.64 14.29 -3.54
N THR A 275 -2.16 13.82 -4.68
CA THR A 275 -1.98 14.47 -5.99
C THR A 275 -3.17 15.33 -6.41
N GLY A 276 -4.23 15.38 -5.59
CA GLY A 276 -5.51 15.97 -5.99
C GLY A 276 -6.08 15.32 -7.24
N ASN A 277 -5.98 13.99 -7.33
CA ASN A 277 -6.28 13.20 -8.51
C ASN A 277 -5.54 13.70 -9.76
N PHE A 278 -4.24 13.94 -9.62
CA PHE A 278 -3.34 14.45 -10.66
C PHE A 278 -3.71 15.84 -11.20
N GLN A 279 -4.38 16.68 -10.38
CA GLN A 279 -4.84 18.02 -10.77
C GLN A 279 -4.06 19.14 -10.06
N TRP A 280 -2.75 19.00 -9.84
CA TRP A 280 -1.91 19.96 -9.11
C TRP A 280 -2.13 21.42 -9.50
N LYS A 281 -2.25 21.73 -10.80
CA LYS A 281 -2.49 23.10 -11.26
C LYS A 281 -3.86 23.65 -10.81
N LYS A 282 -4.91 22.82 -10.80
CA LYS A 282 -6.24 23.21 -10.31
C LYS A 282 -6.28 23.38 -8.80
N ASP A 283 -5.46 22.60 -8.08
CA ASP A 283 -5.28 22.74 -6.63
C ASP A 283 -4.44 23.97 -6.23
N GLY A 284 -3.95 24.73 -7.21
CA GLY A 284 -3.17 25.94 -6.95
C GLY A 284 -1.67 25.71 -6.74
N LEU A 285 -1.15 24.51 -7.01
CA LEU A 285 0.29 24.22 -6.97
C LEU A 285 1.05 24.72 -8.22
N GLY A 286 0.38 25.47 -9.10
CA GLY A 286 0.99 26.07 -10.28
C GLY A 286 1.66 25.05 -11.21
N LYS A 287 2.82 25.44 -11.77
CA LYS A 287 3.56 24.63 -12.76
C LYS A 287 4.54 23.63 -12.15
N THR A 288 4.90 23.81 -10.88
CA THR A 288 6.04 23.10 -10.26
C THR A 288 5.78 22.59 -8.85
N GLY A 289 4.74 23.05 -8.16
CA GLY A 289 4.45 22.59 -6.81
C GLY A 289 3.92 21.15 -6.81
N GLU A 290 4.26 20.41 -5.76
CA GLU A 290 3.71 19.10 -5.46
C GLU A 290 3.49 18.98 -3.94
N THR A 291 2.67 18.01 -3.55
CA THR A 291 2.47 17.62 -2.17
C THR A 291 2.92 16.17 -2.03
N ILE A 292 3.77 15.90 -1.04
CA ILE A 292 4.35 14.58 -0.81
C ILE A 292 4.05 14.09 0.60
N LEU A 293 3.90 12.78 0.75
CA LEU A 293 3.85 12.09 2.03
C LEU A 293 5.16 11.34 2.21
N VAL A 294 5.79 11.47 3.37
CA VAL A 294 7.09 10.86 3.68
C VAL A 294 6.98 10.10 5.01
N GLY A 295 7.47 8.86 5.03
CA GLY A 295 7.49 8.04 6.25
C GLY A 295 8.65 8.43 7.18
N SER A 296 8.64 7.88 8.39
CA SER A 296 9.72 8.08 9.39
C SER A 296 11.07 7.52 8.95
N ASP A 297 11.08 6.66 7.94
CA ASP A 297 12.27 6.15 7.25
C ASP A 297 12.83 7.08 6.16
N TYR A 298 12.25 8.28 6.00
CA TYR A 298 12.57 9.27 4.98
C TYR A 298 12.19 8.88 3.54
N PHE A 299 11.45 7.79 3.32
CA PHE A 299 11.01 7.41 1.97
C PHE A 299 9.62 7.93 1.65
N MET A 300 9.37 8.21 0.37
CA MET A 300 8.06 8.62 -0.11
C MET A 300 6.99 7.55 0.15
N ARG A 301 5.77 8.00 0.47
CA ARG A 301 4.53 7.23 0.62
C ARG A 301 3.43 7.69 -0.35
N SER A 302 3.78 8.56 -1.28
CA SER A 302 2.89 9.09 -2.30
C SER A 302 3.60 9.21 -3.65
N GLN A 303 2.81 9.31 -4.70
CA GLN A 303 3.25 9.58 -6.05
C GLN A 303 3.89 10.97 -6.18
N SER A 304 4.95 11.08 -6.99
CA SER A 304 5.54 12.37 -7.38
C SER A 304 4.88 12.92 -8.63
N ARG A 305 4.65 14.24 -8.64
CA ARG A 305 4.20 14.98 -9.83
C ARG A 305 5.18 14.85 -10.98
N PHE A 306 6.47 14.95 -10.67
CA PHE A 306 7.52 14.99 -11.69
C PHE A 306 7.68 13.67 -12.40
N LEU A 307 7.50 12.55 -11.70
CA LEU A 307 7.44 11.23 -12.34
C LEU A 307 6.28 11.13 -13.34
N VAL A 308 5.12 11.71 -13.01
CA VAL A 308 3.91 11.66 -13.87
C VAL A 308 3.99 12.63 -15.05
N GLU A 309 4.26 13.91 -14.79
CA GLU A 309 4.20 14.95 -15.83
C GLU A 309 5.48 15.02 -16.68
N LYS A 310 6.64 14.64 -16.12
CA LYS A 310 7.96 14.80 -16.76
C LYS A 310 8.92 13.64 -16.44
N PRO A 311 8.55 12.38 -16.74
CA PRO A 311 9.32 11.20 -16.35
C PRO A 311 10.79 11.25 -16.78
N GLU A 312 11.08 11.70 -18.01
CA GLU A 312 12.47 11.79 -18.49
C GLU A 312 13.33 12.75 -17.66
N GLN A 313 12.78 13.91 -17.30
CA GLN A 313 13.49 14.88 -16.46
C GLN A 313 13.65 14.31 -15.04
N TYR A 314 12.60 13.72 -14.50
CA TYR A 314 12.62 13.10 -13.18
C TYR A 314 13.75 12.06 -13.05
N PHE A 315 13.87 11.13 -14.02
CA PHE A 315 14.94 10.13 -13.98
C PHE A 315 16.34 10.73 -14.14
N LYS A 316 16.51 11.75 -14.98
CA LYS A 316 17.79 12.49 -15.08
C LYS A 316 18.18 13.17 -13.77
N GLU A 317 17.23 13.70 -13.02
CA GLU A 317 17.50 14.29 -11.70
C GLU A 317 17.88 13.22 -10.67
N LEU A 318 17.23 12.05 -10.68
CA LEU A 318 17.62 10.93 -9.82
C LEU A 318 19.06 10.45 -10.11
N GLU A 319 19.46 10.38 -11.38
CA GLU A 319 20.83 10.04 -11.79
C GLU A 319 21.84 11.07 -11.25
N LYS A 320 21.54 12.38 -11.36
CA LYS A 320 22.40 13.44 -10.80
C LYS A 320 22.52 13.39 -9.27
N GLN A 321 21.47 12.92 -8.60
CA GLN A 321 21.46 12.70 -7.15
C GLN A 321 22.21 11.42 -6.73
N ASN A 322 22.86 10.72 -7.68
CA ASN A 322 23.56 9.45 -7.46
C ASN A 322 22.64 8.36 -6.89
N ILE A 323 21.34 8.38 -7.24
CA ILE A 323 20.43 7.28 -6.92
C ILE A 323 20.84 6.06 -7.76
N SER A 324 20.85 4.89 -7.13
CA SER A 324 21.31 3.67 -7.80
C SER A 324 20.46 3.34 -9.03
N GLU A 325 21.09 2.82 -10.08
CA GLU A 325 20.42 2.37 -11.30
C GLU A 325 19.31 1.36 -11.00
N ARG A 326 19.58 0.41 -10.08
CA ARG A 326 18.59 -0.56 -9.59
C ARG A 326 17.34 0.09 -9.00
N THR A 327 17.51 1.16 -8.22
CA THR A 327 16.37 1.93 -7.67
C THR A 327 15.60 2.61 -8.79
N ILE A 328 16.29 3.22 -9.76
CA ILE A 328 15.66 3.89 -10.91
C ILE A 328 14.87 2.87 -11.75
N GLU A 329 15.42 1.69 -12.01
CA GLU A 329 14.74 0.59 -12.71
C GLU A 329 13.48 0.14 -11.97
N ARG A 330 13.53 0.02 -10.64
CA ARG A 330 12.35 -0.28 -9.81
C ARG A 330 11.29 0.80 -9.91
N ILE A 331 11.67 2.08 -9.89
CA ILE A 331 10.72 3.18 -10.04
C ILE A 331 10.07 3.14 -11.43
N LYS A 332 10.85 2.86 -12.48
CA LYS A 332 10.34 2.67 -13.86
C LYS A 332 9.37 1.50 -13.95
N ALA A 333 9.74 0.34 -13.41
CA ALA A 333 8.96 -0.88 -13.51
C ALA A 333 7.63 -0.81 -12.74
N ASN A 334 7.61 -0.15 -11.58
CA ASN A 334 6.40 0.01 -10.77
C ASN A 334 5.65 1.31 -11.05
N ASN A 335 6.22 2.21 -11.84
CA ASN A 335 5.72 3.57 -12.06
C ASN A 335 5.40 4.31 -10.73
N SER A 336 6.24 4.15 -9.71
CA SER A 336 6.00 4.67 -8.36
C SER A 336 7.30 4.94 -7.61
N PRO A 337 7.43 6.08 -6.88
CA PRO A 337 8.59 6.36 -6.03
C PRO A 337 8.45 5.81 -4.61
N ILE A 338 7.31 5.19 -4.26
CA ILE A 338 6.99 4.79 -2.89
C ILE A 338 7.99 3.76 -2.39
N LEU A 339 8.55 3.98 -1.18
CA LEU A 339 9.66 3.23 -0.59
C LEU A 339 10.97 3.17 -1.42
N LEU A 340 11.07 3.93 -2.51
CA LEU A 340 12.22 3.89 -3.43
C LEU A 340 12.97 5.22 -3.46
N GLN A 341 12.25 6.34 -3.41
CA GLN A 341 12.85 7.67 -3.34
C GLN A 341 12.95 8.15 -1.89
N LYS A 342 14.18 8.43 -1.45
CA LYS A 342 14.48 8.98 -0.13
C LYS A 342 14.53 10.51 -0.18
N ILE A 343 13.89 11.18 0.77
CA ILE A 343 13.84 12.65 0.89
C ILE A 343 14.44 13.03 2.25
N THR A 344 15.62 13.67 2.27
CA THR A 344 16.39 13.94 3.50
C THR A 344 16.59 15.43 3.81
N THR A 345 15.72 16.27 3.28
CA THR A 345 15.80 17.73 3.46
C THR A 345 15.57 18.12 4.93
N ASN A 346 16.07 19.29 5.31
CA ASN A 346 15.91 19.81 6.68
C ASN A 346 14.43 19.95 7.08
N SER A 347 13.58 20.36 6.13
CA SER A 347 12.13 20.48 6.35
C SER A 347 11.48 19.14 6.67
N ILE A 348 11.91 18.05 6.03
CA ILE A 348 11.39 16.71 6.34
C ILE A 348 11.83 16.25 7.72
N LYS A 349 13.08 16.53 8.14
CA LYS A 349 13.54 16.21 9.50
C LYS A 349 12.68 16.90 10.55
N LYS A 350 12.50 18.22 10.42
CA LYS A 350 11.63 19.02 11.29
C LYS A 350 10.18 18.50 11.30
N ALA A 351 9.63 18.17 10.13
CA ALA A 351 8.28 17.62 10.02
C ALA A 351 8.12 16.27 10.72
N LEU A 352 9.14 15.39 10.66
CA LEU A 352 9.16 14.11 11.37
C LEU A 352 9.27 14.28 12.89
N ASP A 353 9.87 15.38 13.36
CA ASP A 353 9.91 15.77 14.77
C ASP A 353 8.62 16.47 15.24
N GLY A 354 7.62 16.61 14.36
CA GLY A 354 6.31 17.20 14.64
C GLY A 354 6.25 18.73 14.48
N GLU A 355 7.31 19.34 13.92
CA GLU A 355 7.29 20.77 13.62
C GLU A 355 6.55 21.07 12.31
N GLU A 356 5.90 22.24 12.28
CA GLU A 356 5.27 22.75 11.07
C GLU A 356 5.86 24.12 10.72
N GLY A 357 6.09 24.37 9.44
CA GLY A 357 6.61 25.65 8.99
C GLY A 357 6.97 25.67 7.52
N LEU A 358 7.69 26.73 7.16
CA LEU A 358 8.19 26.97 5.81
C LEU A 358 9.70 26.99 5.86
N ASP A 359 10.31 26.39 4.84
CA ASP A 359 11.75 26.39 4.67
C ASP A 359 12.06 26.50 3.17
N ILE A 360 13.23 27.02 2.85
CA ILE A 360 13.75 26.97 1.49
C ILE A 360 14.48 25.64 1.33
N LEU A 361 14.10 24.86 0.34
CA LEU A 361 14.79 23.60 0.03
C LEU A 361 16.05 23.95 -0.76
N ASP A 362 17.22 23.72 -0.14
CA ASP A 362 18.55 23.90 -0.75
C ASP A 362 18.86 22.85 -1.81
#